data_AF-A0A7S3C0U1-F1
#
_entry.id   AF-A0A7S3C0U1-F1
#
_cell.length_a   1.000
_cell.length_b   1.000
_cell.length_c   1.000
_cell.angle_alpha   90.00
_cell.angle_beta   90.00
_cell.angle_gamma   90.00
#
_symmetry.space_group_name_H-M   'P 1'
#
loop_
_entity.id
_entity.type
_entity.pdbx_description
1 polymer ?
#
loop_
_entity_poly.entity_id
_entity_poly.type
_entity_poly.pdbx_seq_one_letter_code
_entity_poly.pdbx_strand_id
1 'polypeptide(L)'
;PRSRNVVAAEDGEWYVPPGGDPMIPAPENCPHCLNRGSATFGKGVCGITQVEKTIYDAPLSWQGQPLPFQPQAHYAEGAVITVSSRLTAHHKGHFEMYACADLSPSQGCFNKHPLAFVEDMLYGAPPDPSYPGRAYVAPNNGQAANGYTTKDTKGMPFKHKWRLPTGVTGNVILQWRYITGNSCNHLGYHSYDWPSPDWWGPPTMADCPAKLSPTGDKGPEQFWNWYGRITHARAAV
;
A
#
# COMPACT_ATOMS: atom_id res chain seq x y z
N PRO A 1 5.55 -3.43 -8.91
CA PRO A 1 5.35 -4.80 -8.35
C PRO A 1 3.90 -4.94 -7.92
N ARG A 2 3.25 -6.09 -8.18
CA ARG A 2 1.84 -6.31 -7.82
C ARG A 2 1.72 -6.62 -6.32
N SER A 3 0.65 -6.15 -5.67
CA SER A 3 0.39 -6.49 -4.28
C SER A 3 -0.34 -7.82 -4.11
N ARG A 4 -0.27 -8.45 -2.93
CA ARG A 4 -0.87 -9.78 -2.66
C ARG A 4 -2.35 -9.85 -3.05
N ASN A 5 -3.13 -8.84 -2.70
CA ASN A 5 -4.54 -8.69 -3.08
C ASN A 5 -4.75 -8.48 -4.58
N VAL A 6 -3.84 -7.77 -5.26
CA VAL A 6 -3.89 -7.61 -6.72
C VAL A 6 -3.55 -8.94 -7.40
N VAL A 7 -2.56 -9.67 -6.91
CA VAL A 7 -2.24 -11.04 -7.37
C VAL A 7 -3.45 -11.97 -7.19
N ALA A 8 -4.10 -11.92 -6.02
CA ALA A 8 -5.32 -12.69 -5.77
C ALA A 8 -6.48 -12.31 -6.71
N ALA A 9 -6.63 -11.03 -7.03
CA ALA A 9 -7.70 -10.55 -7.90
C ALA A 9 -7.46 -10.84 -9.39
N GLU A 10 -6.20 -10.83 -9.83
CA GLU A 10 -5.82 -11.07 -11.23
C GLU A 10 -5.59 -12.56 -11.54
N ASP A 11 -4.94 -13.28 -10.64
CA ASP A 11 -4.44 -14.65 -10.86
C ASP A 11 -5.27 -15.71 -10.11
N GLY A 12 -6.18 -15.31 -9.21
CA GLY A 12 -6.99 -16.23 -8.40
C GLY A 12 -8.21 -16.77 -9.15
N GLU A 13 -8.58 -18.03 -8.86
CA GLU A 13 -9.67 -18.72 -9.53
C GLU A 13 -10.71 -19.26 -8.53
N TRP A 14 -12.00 -19.05 -8.82
CA TRP A 14 -13.11 -19.54 -7.99
C TRP A 14 -13.33 -21.05 -8.08
N TYR A 15 -12.86 -21.64 -9.17
CA TYR A 15 -12.93 -23.07 -9.39
C TYR A 15 -11.68 -23.52 -10.14
N VAL A 16 -10.98 -24.48 -9.56
CA VAL A 16 -9.86 -25.16 -10.20
C VAL A 16 -10.25 -26.64 -10.33
N PRO A 17 -10.17 -27.23 -11.53
CA PRO A 17 -10.57 -28.63 -11.74
C PRO A 17 -9.68 -29.60 -10.93
N PRO A 18 -10.16 -30.82 -10.64
CA PRO A 18 -9.34 -31.85 -10.01
C PRO A 18 -8.00 -32.06 -10.75
N GLY A 19 -6.89 -32.04 -10.01
CA GLY A 19 -5.53 -32.11 -10.59
C GLY A 19 -4.97 -30.78 -11.09
N GLY A 20 -5.70 -29.67 -10.97
CA GLY A 20 -5.19 -28.33 -11.24
C GLY A 20 -4.18 -27.84 -10.19
N ASP A 21 -3.52 -26.72 -10.49
CA ASP A 21 -2.42 -26.21 -9.67
C ASP A 21 -2.89 -25.82 -8.25
N PRO A 22 -2.35 -26.45 -7.18
CA PRO A 22 -2.69 -26.10 -5.80
C PRO A 22 -2.14 -24.74 -5.36
N MET A 23 -1.28 -24.10 -6.15
CA MET A 23 -0.67 -22.80 -5.85
C MET A 23 -1.45 -21.61 -6.42
N ILE A 24 -2.58 -21.85 -7.08
CA ILE A 24 -3.47 -20.75 -7.53
C ILE A 24 -4.01 -20.01 -6.30
N PRO A 25 -3.87 -18.67 -6.23
CA PRO A 25 -4.41 -17.88 -5.13
C PRO A 25 -5.91 -18.03 -4.95
N ALA A 26 -6.37 -17.89 -3.70
CA ALA A 26 -7.78 -17.64 -3.45
C ALA A 26 -8.18 -16.35 -4.20
N PRO A 27 -9.32 -16.35 -4.93
CA PRO A 27 -9.75 -15.18 -5.70
C PRO A 27 -10.15 -14.02 -4.79
N GLU A 28 -9.95 -12.79 -5.25
CA GLU A 28 -10.32 -11.55 -4.55
C GLU A 28 -11.17 -10.66 -5.45
N ASN A 29 -12.38 -10.32 -5.00
CA ASN A 29 -13.30 -9.47 -5.78
C ASN A 29 -13.16 -7.98 -5.48
N CYS A 30 -12.60 -7.61 -4.33
CA CYS A 30 -12.44 -6.24 -3.89
C CYS A 30 -11.00 -5.98 -3.41
N PRO A 31 -10.00 -6.02 -4.31
CA PRO A 31 -8.62 -5.74 -3.94
C PRO A 31 -8.40 -4.28 -3.49
N HIS A 32 -9.40 -3.41 -3.58
CA HIS A 32 -9.35 -2.05 -3.05
C HIS A 32 -10.00 -1.91 -1.66
N CYS A 33 -10.63 -2.95 -1.11
CA CYS A 33 -11.36 -2.92 0.16
C CYS A 33 -10.48 -3.16 1.40
N LEU A 34 -9.14 -3.06 1.32
CA LEU A 34 -8.22 -3.38 2.42
C LEU A 34 -8.12 -2.24 3.46
N ASN A 35 -9.24 -1.74 3.95
CA ASN A 35 -9.33 -0.59 4.87
C ASN A 35 -9.44 -0.96 6.35
N ARG A 36 -8.99 -2.16 6.71
CA ARG A 36 -8.86 -2.63 8.08
C ARG A 36 -7.46 -3.17 8.29
N GLY A 37 -6.95 -3.02 9.51
CA GLY A 37 -5.58 -3.40 9.85
C GLY A 37 -5.44 -4.01 11.24
N SER A 38 -4.20 -4.34 11.60
CA SER A 38 -3.78 -4.73 12.94
C SER A 38 -2.30 -4.49 13.15
N ALA A 39 -1.86 -4.41 14.40
CA ALA A 39 -0.44 -4.39 14.76
C ALA A 39 0.15 -5.81 14.95
N THR A 40 -0.67 -6.86 14.85
CA THR A 40 -0.30 -8.25 15.12
C THR A 40 -0.33 -9.09 13.85
N PHE A 41 0.78 -9.75 13.53
CA PHE A 41 0.85 -10.69 12.39
C PHE A 41 -0.20 -11.79 12.50
N GLY A 42 -0.76 -12.19 11.37
CA GLY A 42 -1.90 -13.10 11.27
C GLY A 42 -3.23 -12.44 11.63
N LYS A 43 -3.25 -11.13 11.92
CA LYS A 43 -4.46 -10.38 12.27
C LYS A 43 -4.71 -9.16 11.39
N GLY A 44 -3.89 -8.90 10.36
CA GLY A 44 -4.14 -7.82 9.40
C GLY A 44 -3.07 -6.73 9.35
N VAL A 45 -1.81 -7.02 9.68
CA VAL A 45 -0.71 -6.07 9.42
C VAL A 45 -0.63 -5.75 7.91
N CYS A 46 -1.13 -6.67 7.07
CA CYS A 46 -1.19 -6.57 5.62
C CYS A 46 -2.44 -5.99 5.01
N GLY A 47 -3.36 -5.54 5.85
CA GLY A 47 -4.70 -5.22 5.43
C GLY A 47 -5.63 -6.42 5.52
N ILE A 48 -6.87 -6.09 5.84
CA ILE A 48 -8.00 -7.00 5.89
C ILE A 48 -9.07 -6.42 4.98
N THR A 49 -9.65 -7.22 4.09
CA THR A 49 -10.77 -6.74 3.28
C THR A 49 -12.02 -6.57 4.12
N GLN A 50 -12.75 -5.48 3.88
CA GLN A 50 -14.01 -5.24 4.59
C GLN A 50 -15.10 -6.27 4.26
N VAL A 51 -15.15 -6.71 3.01
CA VAL A 51 -16.25 -7.55 2.47
C VAL A 51 -16.03 -9.01 2.85
N GLU A 52 -14.87 -9.56 2.49
CA GLU A 52 -14.58 -11.00 2.64
C GLU A 52 -13.86 -11.31 3.95
N LYS A 53 -13.36 -10.28 4.66
CA LYS A 53 -12.52 -10.41 5.85
C LYS A 53 -11.23 -11.20 5.59
N THR A 54 -10.77 -11.18 4.34
CA THR A 54 -9.53 -11.84 3.92
C THR A 54 -8.34 -11.11 4.53
N ILE A 55 -7.48 -11.83 5.25
CA ILE A 55 -6.29 -11.30 5.91
C ILE A 55 -5.07 -11.59 5.02
N TYR A 56 -4.41 -10.55 4.54
CA TYR A 56 -3.30 -10.70 3.60
C TYR A 56 -1.92 -10.96 4.24
N ASP A 57 -1.89 -11.22 5.55
CA ASP A 57 -0.68 -11.57 6.32
C ASP A 57 -0.03 -12.86 5.83
N ALA A 58 -0.85 -13.85 5.51
CA ALA A 58 -0.45 -15.09 4.88
C ALA A 58 -1.47 -15.42 3.79
N PRO A 59 -1.22 -15.06 2.51
CA PRO A 59 -2.16 -15.31 1.44
C PRO A 59 -2.38 -16.82 1.28
N LEU A 60 -3.62 -17.20 1.02
CA LEU A 60 -4.02 -18.59 0.85
C LEU A 60 -4.24 -18.92 -0.63
N SER A 61 -4.05 -20.19 -0.97
CA SER A 61 -4.50 -20.75 -2.24
C SER A 61 -6.01 -20.91 -2.25
N TRP A 62 -6.58 -21.23 -3.42
CA TRP A 62 -8.00 -21.57 -3.58
C TRP A 62 -8.45 -22.75 -2.70
N GLN A 63 -7.52 -23.61 -2.25
CA GLN A 63 -7.76 -24.74 -1.33
C GLN A 63 -7.62 -24.35 0.16
N GLY A 64 -7.40 -23.07 0.46
CA GLY A 64 -7.16 -22.59 1.81
C GLY A 64 -5.78 -22.93 2.38
N GLN A 65 -4.84 -23.41 1.57
CA GLN A 65 -3.47 -23.69 2.01
C GLN A 65 -2.60 -22.43 1.93
N PRO A 66 -1.69 -22.18 2.89
CA PRO A 66 -0.76 -21.05 2.81
C PRO A 66 0.07 -21.08 1.53
N LEU A 67 0.10 -19.97 0.81
CA LEU A 67 0.99 -19.82 -0.34
C LEU A 67 2.42 -19.54 0.12
N PRO A 68 3.43 -20.13 -0.54
CA PRO A 68 4.81 -19.76 -0.30
C PRO A 68 5.04 -18.29 -0.68
N PHE A 69 6.06 -17.69 -0.07
CA PHE A 69 6.47 -16.34 -0.46
C PHE A 69 6.94 -16.32 -1.92
N GLN A 70 6.27 -15.50 -2.73
CA GLN A 70 6.59 -15.30 -4.15
C GLN A 70 6.99 -13.85 -4.43
N PRO A 71 8.26 -13.58 -4.77
CA PRO A 71 8.74 -12.22 -5.02
C PRO A 71 8.10 -11.63 -6.28
N GLN A 72 7.53 -10.42 -6.15
CA GLN A 72 6.89 -9.71 -7.28
C GLN A 72 7.87 -8.79 -8.04
N ALA A 73 9.09 -8.63 -7.53
CA ALA A 73 10.20 -7.92 -8.16
C ALA A 73 11.50 -8.17 -7.38
N HIS A 74 12.63 -7.80 -7.98
CA HIS A 74 13.95 -7.80 -7.34
C HIS A 74 14.57 -6.41 -7.48
N TYR A 75 15.06 -5.86 -6.37
CA TYR A 75 15.69 -4.54 -6.32
C TYR A 75 16.98 -4.60 -5.52
N ALA A 76 17.89 -3.67 -5.79
CA ALA A 76 19.01 -3.38 -4.91
C ALA A 76 18.54 -2.56 -3.70
N GLU A 77 19.19 -2.71 -2.55
CA GLU A 77 19.01 -1.76 -1.43
C GLU A 77 19.38 -0.34 -1.86
N GLY A 78 18.75 0.68 -1.27
CA GLY A 78 19.00 2.09 -1.65
C GLY A 78 18.47 2.50 -3.03
N ALA A 79 18.00 1.55 -3.86
CA ALA A 79 17.51 1.84 -5.20
C ALA A 79 16.26 2.73 -5.15
N VAL A 80 16.13 3.58 -6.17
CA VAL A 80 14.89 4.31 -6.43
C VAL A 80 14.01 3.44 -7.31
N ILE A 81 12.87 3.01 -6.78
CA ILE A 81 11.89 2.17 -7.46
C ILE A 81 10.67 2.98 -7.86
N THR A 82 9.99 2.55 -8.93
CA THR A 82 8.71 3.13 -9.35
C THR A 82 7.57 2.26 -8.84
N VAL A 83 6.59 2.90 -8.21
CA VAL A 83 5.40 2.24 -7.64
C VAL A 83 4.18 2.86 -8.27
N SER A 84 3.30 2.01 -8.79
CA SER A 84 2.01 2.41 -9.34
C SER A 84 0.89 2.00 -8.40
N SER A 85 -0.03 2.93 -8.14
CA SER A 85 -1.21 2.73 -7.32
C SER A 85 -2.44 3.21 -8.08
N ARG A 86 -3.62 2.72 -7.71
CA ARG A 86 -4.90 3.23 -8.23
C ARG A 86 -5.85 3.48 -7.08
N LEU A 87 -6.53 4.63 -7.10
CA LEU A 87 -7.59 4.94 -6.16
C LEU A 87 -8.95 4.84 -6.86
N THR A 88 -9.78 3.91 -6.39
CA THR A 88 -11.18 3.77 -6.84
C THR A 88 -12.15 4.63 -6.01
N ALA A 89 -11.73 5.04 -4.81
CA ALA A 89 -12.39 6.04 -3.98
C ALA A 89 -11.36 7.11 -3.58
N HIS A 90 -11.68 8.38 -3.84
CA HIS A 90 -10.77 9.49 -3.60
C HIS A 90 -11.10 10.18 -2.28
N HIS A 91 -10.28 9.92 -1.27
CA HIS A 91 -10.47 10.45 0.09
C HIS A 91 -9.37 11.46 0.47
N LYS A 92 -8.72 12.09 -0.53
CA LYS A 92 -7.53 12.95 -0.36
C LYS A 92 -6.45 12.28 0.49
N GLY A 93 -5.46 12.99 1.00
CA GLY A 93 -4.51 12.42 1.96
C GLY A 93 -3.14 12.15 1.36
N HIS A 94 -2.49 11.08 1.80
CA HIS A 94 -1.15 10.72 1.33
C HIS A 94 -0.90 9.21 1.39
N PHE A 95 0.08 8.76 0.62
CA PHE A 95 0.65 7.43 0.70
C PHE A 95 1.93 7.44 1.54
N GLU A 96 2.13 6.37 2.29
CA GLU A 96 3.37 6.05 2.99
C GLU A 96 3.83 4.65 2.58
N MET A 97 5.14 4.43 2.62
CA MET A 97 5.74 3.15 2.25
C MET A 97 6.80 2.71 3.24
N TYR A 98 6.83 1.42 3.52
CA TYR A 98 7.75 0.81 4.49
C TYR A 98 8.28 -0.53 4.00
N ALA A 99 9.42 -0.96 4.54
CA ALA A 99 10.01 -2.27 4.29
C ALA A 99 10.12 -3.12 5.56
N CYS A 100 10.07 -4.43 5.42
CA CYS A 100 10.38 -5.36 6.51
C CYS A 100 11.02 -6.64 5.96
N ALA A 101 12.19 -7.01 6.47
CA ALA A 101 12.91 -8.23 6.10
C ALA A 101 12.49 -9.47 6.92
N ASP A 102 11.24 -9.48 7.42
CA ASP A 102 10.61 -10.58 8.12
C ASP A 102 9.35 -11.01 7.36
N LEU A 103 9.18 -12.31 7.14
CA LEU A 103 7.99 -12.87 6.48
C LEU A 103 6.82 -13.11 7.44
N SER A 104 7.05 -12.96 8.76
CA SER A 104 6.05 -12.82 9.81
C SER A 104 6.03 -11.39 10.38
N PRO A 105 5.87 -10.36 9.53
CA PRO A 105 6.18 -8.99 9.91
C PRO A 105 5.21 -8.40 10.93
N SER A 106 5.75 -7.50 11.74
CA SER A 106 4.98 -6.63 12.64
C SER A 106 4.96 -5.19 12.13
N GLN A 107 3.99 -4.40 12.58
CA GLN A 107 3.99 -2.96 12.30
C GLN A 107 5.27 -2.27 12.82
N GLY A 108 5.84 -2.77 13.92
CA GLY A 108 7.10 -2.28 14.45
C GLY A 108 8.31 -2.52 13.53
N CYS A 109 8.29 -3.59 12.73
CA CYS A 109 9.33 -3.83 11.71
C CYS A 109 9.26 -2.77 10.60
N PHE A 110 8.06 -2.53 10.06
CA PHE A 110 7.85 -1.50 9.03
C PHE A 110 8.24 -0.11 9.49
N ASN A 111 7.81 0.27 10.69
CA ASN A 111 8.07 1.60 11.22
C ASN A 111 9.57 1.91 11.40
N LYS A 112 10.44 0.88 11.48
CA LYS A 112 11.91 1.06 11.52
C LYS A 112 12.53 1.35 10.15
N HIS A 113 11.83 1.05 9.06
CA HIS A 113 12.35 1.10 7.71
C HIS A 113 11.38 1.80 6.75
N PRO A 114 11.05 3.08 6.98
CA PRO A 114 10.30 3.87 6.01
C PRO A 114 11.10 4.02 4.71
N LEU A 115 10.39 4.02 3.58
CA LEU A 115 10.92 4.45 2.29
C LEU A 115 10.82 5.97 2.21
N ALA A 116 11.76 6.60 1.51
CA ALA A 116 11.67 8.02 1.21
C ALA A 116 10.92 8.24 -0.11
N PHE A 117 9.96 9.16 -0.13
CA PHE A 117 9.34 9.65 -1.34
C PHE A 117 10.36 10.48 -2.13
N VAL A 118 10.41 10.28 -3.45
CA VAL A 118 11.39 10.93 -4.34
C VAL A 118 10.71 11.85 -5.35
N GLU A 119 9.66 11.38 -6.00
CA GLU A 119 9.04 12.09 -7.13
C GLU A 119 7.61 11.62 -7.37
N ASP A 120 6.69 12.57 -7.60
CA ASP A 120 5.38 12.33 -8.20
C ASP A 120 5.48 12.52 -9.71
N MET A 121 5.38 11.41 -10.43
CA MET A 121 5.61 11.37 -11.86
C MET A 121 4.38 11.78 -12.68
N LEU A 122 3.20 11.93 -12.07
CA LEU A 122 1.96 12.22 -12.77
C LEU A 122 1.38 13.60 -12.44
N TYR A 123 1.47 14.03 -11.19
CA TYR A 123 0.78 15.25 -10.73
C TYR A 123 1.71 16.29 -10.11
N GLY A 124 2.99 15.97 -9.92
CA GLY A 124 4.01 16.94 -9.53
C GLY A 124 3.95 17.40 -8.07
N ALA A 125 3.40 16.60 -7.15
CA ALA A 125 3.51 16.89 -5.72
C ALA A 125 4.98 17.02 -5.28
N PRO A 126 5.40 18.15 -4.66
CA PRO A 126 6.77 18.31 -4.20
C PRO A 126 7.06 17.41 -2.99
N PRO A 127 8.30 16.91 -2.80
CA PRO A 127 8.67 16.24 -1.56
C PRO A 127 8.50 17.14 -0.34
N ASP A 128 8.04 16.58 0.77
CA ASP A 128 7.90 17.29 2.05
C ASP A 128 9.16 17.10 2.90
N PRO A 129 9.95 18.16 3.18
CA PRO A 129 11.15 18.05 4.00
C PRO A 129 10.87 17.62 5.45
N SER A 130 9.70 17.94 5.99
CA SER A 130 9.29 17.59 7.36
C SER A 130 8.74 16.16 7.44
N TYR A 131 8.19 15.66 6.33
CA TYR A 131 7.62 14.31 6.22
C TYR A 131 8.10 13.60 4.95
N PRO A 132 9.40 13.25 4.86
CA PRO A 132 10.02 12.75 3.63
C PRO A 132 9.50 11.40 3.14
N GLY A 133 8.67 10.71 3.93
CA GLY A 133 8.03 9.44 3.57
C GLY A 133 6.62 9.59 2.97
N ARG A 134 6.15 10.82 2.70
CA ARG A 134 4.77 11.06 2.21
C ARG A 134 4.74 11.41 0.73
N ALA A 135 3.89 10.71 -0.01
CA ALA A 135 3.47 11.09 -1.36
C ALA A 135 2.01 11.54 -1.34
N TYR A 136 1.74 12.80 -1.66
CA TYR A 136 0.40 13.38 -1.49
C TYR A 136 -0.56 13.01 -2.64
N VAL A 137 -1.83 12.83 -2.29
CA VAL A 137 -2.87 12.47 -3.25
C VAL A 137 -3.35 13.73 -3.98
N ALA A 138 -3.05 13.79 -5.28
CA ALA A 138 -3.54 14.84 -6.19
C ALA A 138 -5.07 14.96 -6.22
N PRO A 139 -5.64 16.13 -6.55
CA PRO A 139 -7.08 16.34 -6.65
C PRO A 139 -7.75 15.35 -7.59
N ASN A 140 -8.99 14.96 -7.27
CA ASN A 140 -9.73 14.02 -8.10
C ASN A 140 -9.93 14.59 -9.51
N ASN A 141 -9.46 13.87 -10.53
CA ASN A 141 -9.59 14.23 -11.94
C ASN A 141 -10.82 13.58 -12.61
N GLY A 142 -11.75 13.02 -11.83
CA GLY A 142 -12.93 12.30 -12.31
C GLY A 142 -12.72 10.82 -12.59
N GLN A 143 -11.48 10.31 -12.49
CA GLN A 143 -11.17 8.89 -12.74
C GLN A 143 -11.30 8.01 -11.50
N ALA A 144 -11.36 8.60 -10.30
CA ALA A 144 -11.70 7.86 -9.08
C ALA A 144 -13.22 7.62 -9.03
N ALA A 145 -13.69 6.70 -9.86
CA ALA A 145 -15.08 6.28 -9.92
C ALA A 145 -15.25 4.91 -9.27
N ASN A 146 -16.31 4.78 -8.45
CA ASN A 146 -16.62 3.61 -7.64
C ASN A 146 -16.58 2.31 -8.44
N GLY A 147 -15.62 1.45 -8.09
CA GLY A 147 -15.57 0.06 -8.54
C GLY A 147 -14.22 -0.37 -9.09
N TYR A 148 -13.71 -1.46 -8.53
CA TYR A 148 -12.78 -2.35 -9.24
C TYR A 148 -13.64 -3.50 -9.79
N THR A 149 -13.80 -3.57 -11.10
CA THR A 149 -14.23 -4.83 -11.72
C THR A 149 -12.96 -5.64 -11.93
N THR A 150 -12.94 -6.92 -11.54
CA THR A 150 -11.76 -7.80 -11.39
C THR A 150 -10.81 -7.92 -12.58
N LYS A 151 -11.13 -7.30 -13.72
CA LYS A 151 -10.33 -7.27 -14.95
C LYS A 151 -10.11 -5.87 -15.53
N ASP A 152 -10.56 -4.82 -14.85
CA ASP A 152 -10.58 -3.47 -15.41
C ASP A 152 -9.68 -2.52 -14.62
N THR A 153 -8.87 -1.76 -15.34
CA THR A 153 -7.86 -0.83 -14.82
C THR A 153 -8.48 0.47 -14.29
N LYS A 154 -9.71 0.42 -13.76
CA LYS A 154 -10.45 1.61 -13.30
C LYS A 154 -9.85 2.18 -12.01
N GLY A 155 -10.08 3.48 -11.81
CA GLY A 155 -9.53 4.26 -10.71
C GLY A 155 -8.47 5.27 -11.15
N MET A 156 -8.32 6.33 -10.38
CA MET A 156 -7.34 7.38 -10.63
C MET A 156 -5.91 6.82 -10.46
N PRO A 157 -5.04 6.90 -11.49
CA PRO A 157 -3.70 6.34 -11.43
C PRO A 157 -2.76 7.24 -10.64
N PHE A 158 -1.84 6.64 -9.90
CA PHE A 158 -0.73 7.31 -9.25
C PHE A 158 0.57 6.60 -9.62
N LYS A 159 1.65 7.35 -9.82
CA LYS A 159 2.97 6.79 -10.10
C LYS A 159 4.02 7.60 -9.37
N HIS A 160 4.61 6.98 -8.36
CA HIS A 160 5.55 7.62 -7.46
C HIS A 160 6.89 6.90 -7.49
N LYS A 161 7.98 7.66 -7.39
CA LYS A 161 9.31 7.11 -7.12
C LYS A 161 9.57 7.08 -5.62
N TRP A 162 10.10 5.96 -5.16
CA TRP A 162 10.42 5.72 -3.75
C TRP A 162 11.85 5.19 -3.63
N ARG A 163 12.61 5.69 -2.67
CA ARG A 163 13.93 5.16 -2.35
C ARG A 163 13.81 4.06 -1.29
N LEU A 164 14.32 2.88 -1.62
CA LEU A 164 14.42 1.76 -0.69
C LEU A 164 15.41 2.08 0.44
N PRO A 165 15.14 1.63 1.69
CA PRO A 165 16.08 1.79 2.77
C PRO A 165 17.36 0.96 2.52
N THR A 166 18.48 1.44 3.03
CA THR A 166 19.73 0.67 3.10
C THR A 166 19.71 -0.26 4.31
N GLY A 167 20.41 -1.39 4.25
CA GLY A 167 20.49 -2.38 5.32
C GLY A 167 19.26 -3.29 5.45
N VAL A 168 18.33 -3.26 4.49
CA VAL A 168 17.14 -4.12 4.45
C VAL A 168 17.20 -5.01 3.21
N THR A 169 17.60 -6.27 3.39
CA THR A 169 17.92 -7.19 2.28
C THR A 169 17.36 -8.59 2.51
N GLY A 170 17.16 -9.35 1.43
CA GLY A 170 16.67 -10.73 1.46
C GLY A 170 15.22 -10.84 0.97
N ASN A 171 14.42 -11.67 1.63
CA ASN A 171 12.99 -11.68 1.39
C ASN A 171 12.38 -10.54 2.19
N VAL A 172 12.01 -9.48 1.47
CA VAL A 172 11.53 -8.23 2.07
C VAL A 172 10.13 -7.96 1.60
N ILE A 173 9.26 -7.64 2.54
CA ILE A 173 7.92 -7.19 2.25
C ILE A 173 7.87 -5.67 2.30
N LEU A 174 7.23 -5.06 1.31
CA LEU A 174 6.91 -3.65 1.26
C LEU A 174 5.45 -3.44 1.64
N GLN A 175 5.20 -2.58 2.62
CA GLN A 175 3.88 -2.14 3.03
C GLN A 175 3.61 -0.77 2.41
N TRP A 176 2.61 -0.69 1.55
CA TRP A 176 1.99 0.54 1.08
C TRP A 176 0.82 0.87 1.99
N ARG A 177 0.77 2.10 2.50
CA ARG A 177 -0.35 2.62 3.28
C ARG A 177 -0.93 3.84 2.60
N TYR A 178 -2.25 3.87 2.48
CA TYR A 178 -2.97 5.07 2.13
C TYR A 178 -3.69 5.58 3.37
N ILE A 179 -3.39 6.82 3.76
CA ILE A 179 -3.99 7.47 4.91
C ILE A 179 -4.83 8.63 4.40
N THR A 180 -6.14 8.57 4.63
CA THR A 180 -7.07 9.53 4.04
C THR A 180 -6.98 10.90 4.72
N GLY A 181 -7.34 11.94 3.97
CA GLY A 181 -7.27 13.35 4.41
C GLY A 181 -8.61 14.09 4.33
N ASN A 182 -9.71 13.37 4.17
CA ASN A 182 -11.06 13.92 4.05
C ASN A 182 -11.81 14.04 5.39
N SER A 183 -11.24 13.55 6.49
CA SER A 183 -11.88 13.56 7.82
C SER A 183 -11.11 14.34 8.87
N CYS A 184 -9.81 14.55 8.68
CA CYS A 184 -8.96 15.38 9.53
C CYS A 184 -7.69 15.81 8.77
N ASN A 185 -7.05 16.90 9.24
CA ASN A 185 -5.77 17.37 8.73
C ASN A 185 -4.62 16.67 9.47
N HIS A 186 -3.72 16.01 8.75
CA HIS A 186 -2.60 15.32 9.40
C HIS A 186 -1.54 16.30 9.89
N LEU A 187 -0.79 15.88 10.90
CA LEU A 187 0.37 16.65 11.37
C LEU A 187 1.29 16.99 10.19
N GLY A 188 1.61 18.28 10.03
CA GLY A 188 2.41 18.80 8.91
C GLY A 188 1.63 19.36 7.73
N TYR A 189 0.32 19.05 7.60
CA TYR A 189 -0.47 19.51 6.45
C TYR A 189 -0.57 21.03 6.36
N HIS A 190 -0.70 21.71 7.50
CA HIS A 190 -0.78 23.17 7.55
C HIS A 190 0.51 23.89 7.11
N SER A 191 1.64 23.19 7.11
CA SER A 191 2.96 23.74 6.79
C SER A 191 3.53 23.22 5.47
N TYR A 192 2.84 22.29 4.80
CA TYR A 192 3.30 21.75 3.52
C TYR A 192 2.98 22.71 2.37
N ASP A 193 3.92 22.81 1.43
CA ASP A 193 3.81 23.69 0.25
C ASP A 193 2.94 23.02 -0.83
N TRP A 194 1.62 23.09 -0.63
CA TRP A 194 0.65 22.45 -1.51
C TRP A 194 0.68 23.06 -2.92
N PRO A 195 0.67 22.24 -3.99
CA PRO A 195 0.58 22.76 -5.36
C PRO A 195 -0.69 23.59 -5.63
N SER A 196 -1.80 23.24 -4.96
CA SER A 196 -2.99 24.08 -4.89
C SER A 196 -3.85 23.73 -3.66
N PRO A 197 -4.82 24.58 -3.27
CA PRO A 197 -5.72 24.32 -2.15
C PRO A 197 -6.58 23.04 -2.30
N ASP A 198 -6.80 22.55 -3.51
CA ASP A 198 -7.68 21.39 -3.76
C ASP A 198 -7.06 20.04 -3.34
N TRP A 199 -5.74 20.01 -3.13
CA TRP A 199 -4.97 18.81 -2.78
C TRP A 199 -5.29 18.28 -1.38
N TRP A 200 -5.78 19.13 -0.48
CA TRP A 200 -5.95 18.80 0.93
C TRP A 200 -7.31 19.23 1.48
N GLY A 201 -7.58 18.85 2.72
CA GLY A 201 -8.81 19.23 3.42
C GLY A 201 -8.86 20.75 3.67
N PRO A 202 -10.05 21.33 3.89
CA PRO A 202 -10.15 22.70 4.38
C PRO A 202 -9.25 22.90 5.63
N PRO A 203 -8.53 24.03 5.75
CA PRO A 203 -7.71 24.31 6.93
C PRO A 203 -8.52 24.33 8.25
N THR A 204 -9.83 24.53 8.16
CA THR A 204 -10.78 24.54 9.29
C THR A 204 -11.15 23.14 9.78
N MET A 205 -10.78 22.08 9.05
CA MET A 205 -11.00 20.71 9.49
C MET A 205 -10.08 20.38 10.67
N ALA A 206 -10.61 19.65 11.67
CA ALA A 206 -9.86 19.27 12.85
C ALA A 206 -8.60 18.48 12.51
N ASP A 207 -7.57 18.58 13.34
CA ASP A 207 -6.35 17.81 13.17
C ASP A 207 -6.56 16.34 13.52
N CYS A 208 -5.86 15.46 12.81
CA CYS A 208 -5.85 14.03 13.10
C CYS A 208 -5.16 13.77 14.44
N PRO A 209 -5.54 12.71 15.17
CA PRO A 209 -4.83 12.33 16.39
C PRO A 209 -3.37 12.03 16.07
N ALA A 210 -2.46 12.46 16.95
CA ALA A 210 -1.02 12.25 16.78
C ALA A 210 -0.63 10.77 16.58
N LYS A 211 -1.42 9.86 17.17
CA LYS A 211 -1.30 8.43 16.94
C LYS A 211 -2.57 7.91 16.27
N LEU A 212 -2.43 7.48 15.02
CA LEU A 212 -3.51 6.85 14.27
C LEU A 212 -3.83 5.45 14.81
N SER A 213 -5.08 5.03 14.64
CA SER A 213 -5.49 3.66 15.01
C SER A 213 -4.72 2.64 14.16
N PRO A 214 -4.18 1.56 14.77
CA PRO A 214 -3.52 0.49 14.01
C PRO A 214 -4.51 -0.36 13.19
N THR A 215 -5.83 -0.21 13.42
CA THR A 215 -6.86 -1.04 12.77
C THR A 215 -7.67 -0.30 11.72
N GLY A 216 -7.53 1.02 11.61
CA GLY A 216 -8.34 1.84 10.68
C GLY A 216 -9.82 1.91 11.05
N ASP A 217 -10.19 1.52 12.27
CA ASP A 217 -11.55 1.56 12.80
C ASP A 217 -12.01 2.98 13.22
N LYS A 218 -11.05 3.87 13.41
CA LYS A 218 -11.25 5.28 13.74
C LYS A 218 -10.70 6.14 12.62
N GLY A 219 -11.36 7.27 12.37
CA GLY A 219 -10.90 8.27 11.40
C GLY A 219 -9.48 8.75 11.72
N PRO A 220 -8.65 9.04 10.71
CA PRO A 220 -8.92 8.91 9.26
C PRO A 220 -8.93 7.44 8.81
N GLU A 221 -9.62 7.18 7.69
CA GLU A 221 -9.59 5.86 7.06
C GLU A 221 -8.16 5.54 6.59
N GLN A 222 -7.82 4.26 6.61
CA GLN A 222 -6.51 3.78 6.26
C GLN A 222 -6.63 2.52 5.43
N PHE A 223 -5.77 2.35 4.43
CA PHE A 223 -5.68 1.16 3.60
C PHE A 223 -4.26 0.59 3.61
N TRP A 224 -4.13 -0.73 3.50
CA TRP A 224 -2.84 -1.42 3.50
C TRP A 224 -2.74 -2.34 2.29
N ASN A 225 -1.66 -2.25 1.52
CA ASN A 225 -1.34 -3.14 0.39
C ASN A 225 0.13 -3.56 0.40
N TRP A 226 0.44 -4.74 -0.13
CA TRP A 226 1.70 -5.44 0.21
C TRP A 226 2.39 -6.12 -0.96
N TYR A 227 3.71 -5.95 -1.13
CA TYR A 227 4.46 -6.64 -2.20
C TYR A 227 5.97 -6.80 -1.96
N GLY A 228 6.61 -7.66 -2.77
CA GLY A 228 8.02 -7.52 -3.15
C GLY A 228 9.02 -8.47 -2.49
N ARG A 229 10.28 -8.39 -2.97
CA ARG A 229 11.53 -8.93 -2.42
C ARG A 229 12.63 -7.89 -2.74
N ILE A 230 13.57 -7.67 -1.83
CA ILE A 230 14.73 -6.77 -2.07
C ILE A 230 16.00 -7.61 -1.97
N THR A 231 16.69 -7.79 -3.09
CA THR A 231 17.92 -8.57 -3.14
C THR A 231 19.12 -7.71 -2.79
N HIS A 232 20.17 -8.33 -2.24
CA HIS A 232 21.49 -7.72 -2.33
C HIS A 232 21.84 -7.55 -3.81
N ALA A 233 22.08 -6.32 -4.25
CA ALA A 233 23.00 -6.13 -5.35
C ALA A 233 24.39 -6.38 -4.76
N ARG A 234 25.08 -7.45 -5.20
CA ARG A 234 26.53 -7.33 -5.26
C ARG A 234 26.77 -6.20 -6.25
N ALA A 235 27.35 -5.10 -5.78
CA ALA A 235 27.99 -4.17 -6.70
C ALA A 235 28.92 -5.03 -7.58
N ALA A 236 28.68 -5.04 -8.88
CA ALA A 236 29.69 -5.53 -9.80
C ALA A 236 30.88 -4.58 -9.61
N VAL A 237 31.95 -5.12 -9.02
CA VAL A 237 33.27 -4.49 -9.00
C VAL A 237 33.85 -4.62 -10.40
#